data_AF-A0A3P7KEM4-F1
#
_entry.id   AF-A0A3P7KEM4-F1
#
_cell.length_a   1.000
_cell.length_b   1.000
_cell.length_c   1.000
_cell.angle_alpha   90.00
_cell.angle_beta   90.00
_cell.angle_gamma   90.00
#
_symmetry.space_group_name_H-M   'P 1'
#
loop_
_entity.id
_entity.type
_entity.pdbx_description
1 polymer ?
#
loop_
_entity_poly.entity_id
_entity_poly.type
_entity_poly.pdbx_seq_one_letter_code
_entity_poly.pdbx_strand_id
1 'polypeptide(L)'
;PQPSESELDEYYRRQQAQETPQLSFSPSDDYYRQQQQQYIADAHQDGRDVPYYPDTSRYLYQEWNPWTTWSICPITCGDSVQTRQRTCRTGSYCYGETIQHRPCHFRPCGIRTEWSDWCECVD
;
A
#
# COMPACT_ATOMS: atom_id res chain seq x y z
N PRO A 1 -5.16 25.05 -26.37
CA PRO A 1 -5.44 23.62 -26.62
C PRO A 1 -5.50 22.88 -25.28
N GLN A 2 -6.60 22.19 -24.99
CA GLN A 2 -6.68 21.32 -23.81
C GLN A 2 -5.86 20.05 -24.08
N PRO A 3 -5.09 19.54 -23.10
CA PRO A 3 -4.34 18.30 -23.27
C PRO A 3 -5.30 17.14 -23.51
N SER A 4 -4.91 16.23 -24.39
CA SER A 4 -5.59 14.95 -24.60
C SER A 4 -5.53 14.07 -23.36
N GLU A 5 -6.48 13.14 -23.21
CA GLU A 5 -6.49 12.17 -22.10
C GLU A 5 -5.16 11.38 -22.01
N SER A 6 -4.53 11.08 -23.16
CA SER A 6 -3.23 10.40 -23.19
C SER A 6 -2.08 11.24 -22.63
N GLU A 7 -2.11 12.56 -22.82
CA GLU A 7 -1.09 13.46 -22.28
C GLU A 7 -1.24 13.62 -20.76
N LEU A 8 -2.48 13.61 -20.27
CA LEU A 8 -2.80 13.57 -18.84
C LEU A 8 -2.33 12.26 -18.20
N ASP A 9 -2.60 11.11 -18.82
CA ASP A 9 -2.17 9.80 -18.32
C ASP A 9 -0.64 9.67 -18.24
N GLU A 10 0.07 10.20 -19.23
CA GLU A 10 1.53 10.22 -19.20
C GLU A 10 2.06 11.19 -18.14
N TYR A 11 1.42 12.36 -17.98
CA TYR A 11 1.73 13.31 -16.91
C TYR A 11 1.57 12.67 -15.51
N TYR A 12 0.45 11.99 -15.25
CA TYR A 12 0.21 11.32 -13.97
C TYR A 12 1.15 10.14 -13.72
N ARG A 13 1.50 9.36 -14.76
CA ARG A 13 2.53 8.31 -14.65
C ARG A 13 3.90 8.88 -14.28
N ARG A 14 4.29 10.03 -14.85
CA ARG A 14 5.54 10.71 -14.50
C ARG A 14 5.52 11.23 -13.06
N GLN A 15 4.39 11.78 -12.60
CA GLN A 15 4.27 12.24 -11.21
C GLN A 15 4.33 11.08 -10.21
N GLN A 16 3.66 9.95 -10.49
CA GLN A 16 3.75 8.73 -9.65
C GLN A 16 5.18 8.15 -9.61
N ALA A 17 5.92 8.22 -10.72
CA ALA A 17 7.32 7.81 -10.77
C ALA A 17 8.27 8.75 -10.00
N GLN A 18 7.89 10.03 -9.84
CA GLN A 18 8.64 11.02 -9.04
C GLN A 18 8.30 10.95 -7.54
N GLU A 19 7.06 10.57 -7.19
CA GLU A 19 6.64 10.29 -5.82
C GLU A 19 7.07 8.92 -5.32
N THR A 20 7.49 8.02 -6.21
CA THR A 20 8.24 6.83 -5.81
C THR A 20 9.56 7.35 -5.26
N PRO A 21 9.84 7.26 -3.94
CA PRO A 21 11.15 7.59 -3.46
C PRO A 21 12.09 6.70 -4.27
N GLN A 22 13.04 7.30 -4.98
CA GLN A 22 14.28 6.60 -5.29
C GLN A 22 14.65 6.02 -3.93
N LEU A 23 14.49 4.72 -3.74
CA LEU A 23 14.94 4.04 -2.54
C LEU A 23 16.47 4.16 -2.58
N SER A 24 16.97 5.34 -2.21
CA SER A 24 18.28 5.49 -1.63
C SER A 24 18.15 4.73 -0.32
N PHE A 25 18.40 3.42 -0.41
CA PHE A 25 18.65 2.59 0.75
C PHE A 25 19.59 3.39 1.64
N SER A 26 19.13 3.67 2.86
CA SER A 26 19.97 4.32 3.85
C SER A 26 21.32 3.58 3.85
N PRO A 27 22.48 4.25 3.95
CA PRO A 27 23.77 3.59 4.08
C PRO A 27 23.79 2.48 5.15
N SER A 28 22.85 2.50 6.10
CA SER A 28 22.60 1.41 7.04
C SER A 28 22.07 0.13 6.39
N ASP A 29 21.11 0.19 5.47
CA ASP A 29 20.40 -1.00 4.94
C ASP A 29 21.30 -1.84 4.04
N ASP A 30 22.09 -1.20 3.19
CA ASP A 30 23.07 -1.90 2.35
C ASP A 30 24.28 -2.38 3.17
N TYR A 31 24.70 -1.62 4.19
CA TYR A 31 25.73 -2.05 5.14
C TYR A 31 25.29 -3.30 5.91
N TYR A 32 24.05 -3.33 6.42
CA TYR A 32 23.49 -4.50 7.12
C TYR A 32 23.29 -5.68 6.17
N ARG A 33 22.85 -5.45 4.93
CA ARG A 33 22.77 -6.51 3.91
C ARG A 33 24.13 -7.08 3.54
N GLN A 34 25.14 -6.23 3.37
CA GLN A 34 26.51 -6.66 3.09
C GLN A 34 27.12 -7.42 4.26
N GLN A 35 26.94 -6.94 5.51
CA GLN A 35 27.36 -7.67 6.70
C GLN A 35 26.68 -9.05 6.80
N GLN A 36 25.38 -9.12 6.53
CA GLN A 36 24.63 -10.37 6.56
C GLN A 36 25.11 -11.36 5.50
N GLN A 37 25.39 -10.88 4.28
CA GLN A 37 25.94 -11.70 3.20
C GLN A 37 27.34 -12.22 3.55
N GLN A 38 28.20 -11.39 4.16
CA GLN A 38 29.54 -11.81 4.60
C GLN A 38 29.47 -12.89 5.68
N TYR A 39 28.59 -12.73 6.68
CA TYR A 39 28.39 -13.73 7.73
C TYR A 39 27.93 -15.09 7.18
N ILE A 40 27.02 -15.10 6.22
CA ILE A 40 26.55 -16.33 5.56
C ILE A 40 27.68 -16.99 4.76
N ALA A 41 28.46 -16.20 4.02
CA ALA A 41 29.61 -16.70 3.27
C ALA A 41 30.66 -17.36 4.18
N ASP A 42 30.97 -16.72 5.31
CA ASP A 42 31.93 -17.23 6.30
C ASP A 42 31.41 -18.51 7.01
N ALA A 43 30.10 -18.61 7.25
CA ALA A 43 29.47 -19.79 7.85
C ALA A 43 29.59 -21.04 6.96
N HIS A 44 29.60 -20.88 5.63
CA HIS A 44 29.78 -22.01 4.71
C HIS A 44 31.22 -22.52 4.61
N GLN A 45 32.21 -21.71 5.02
CA GLN A 45 33.62 -22.03 4.85
C GLN A 45 34.23 -22.78 6.05
N ASP A 46 33.64 -22.64 7.23
CA ASP A 46 34.20 -23.15 8.50
C ASP A 46 33.52 -24.44 9.02
N GLY A 47 32.54 -24.99 8.29
CA GLY A 47 31.85 -26.23 8.66
C GLY A 47 31.21 -26.22 10.06
N ARG A 48 31.03 -25.03 10.65
CA ARG A 48 30.34 -24.87 11.93
C ARG A 48 28.85 -25.01 11.64
N ASP A 49 28.29 -26.15 12.06
CA ASP A 49 26.85 -26.33 12.16
C ASP A 49 26.27 -25.12 12.88
N VAL A 50 25.67 -24.21 12.12
CA VAL A 50 24.82 -23.17 12.68
C VAL A 50 23.77 -23.93 13.48
N PRO A 51 23.61 -23.67 14.79
CA PRO A 51 22.59 -24.32 15.58
C PRO A 51 21.31 -24.23 14.78
N TYR A 52 20.72 -25.37 14.44
CA TYR A 52 19.42 -25.42 13.79
C TYR A 52 18.47 -24.65 14.69
N TYR A 53 18.31 -23.36 14.40
CA TYR A 53 17.26 -22.55 14.97
C TYR A 53 16.01 -23.22 14.45
N PRO A 54 15.22 -23.89 15.30
CA PRO A 54 13.97 -24.47 14.86
C PRO A 54 13.19 -23.32 14.26
N ASP A 55 12.99 -23.40 12.96
CA ASP A 55 12.48 -22.35 12.10
C ASP A 55 11.51 -21.43 12.83
N THR A 56 12.05 -20.33 13.38
CA THR A 56 11.24 -19.33 14.10
C THR A 56 10.43 -18.53 13.09
N SER A 57 10.51 -18.81 11.78
CA SER A 57 9.53 -18.31 10.82
C SER A 57 8.12 -18.63 11.27
N ARG A 58 7.90 -19.80 11.93
CA ARG A 58 6.62 -20.17 12.54
C ARG A 58 6.08 -19.24 13.62
N TYR A 59 6.96 -18.43 14.22
CA TYR A 59 6.61 -17.43 15.23
C TYR A 59 6.77 -15.98 14.72
N LEU A 60 7.39 -15.79 13.56
CA LEU A 60 7.63 -14.47 12.95
C LEU A 60 6.69 -14.15 11.79
N TYR A 61 6.03 -15.15 11.19
CA TYR A 61 4.85 -14.87 10.40
C TYR A 61 3.72 -14.52 11.39
N GLN A 62 3.52 -13.23 11.59
CA GLN A 62 2.39 -12.75 12.35
C GLN A 62 1.19 -12.89 11.42
N GLU A 63 0.41 -13.94 11.63
CA GLU A 63 -0.66 -14.31 10.71
C GLU A 63 -1.76 -13.27 10.78
N TRP A 64 -1.76 -12.36 9.83
CA TRP A 64 -2.94 -11.57 9.54
C TRP A 64 -4.01 -12.48 8.95
N ASN A 65 -5.25 -12.34 9.42
CA ASN A 65 -6.38 -12.79 8.62
C ASN A 65 -6.38 -12.05 7.28
N PRO A 66 -6.94 -12.65 6.22
CA PRO A 66 -7.14 -11.95 4.96
C PRO A 66 -7.85 -10.62 5.18
N TRP A 67 -7.48 -9.62 4.38
CA TRP A 67 -8.21 -8.36 4.36
C TRP A 67 -9.68 -8.59 4.01
N THR A 68 -10.56 -7.81 4.63
CA THR A 68 -11.93 -7.66 4.16
C THR A 68 -11.94 -7.10 2.75
N THR A 69 -13.08 -7.26 2.08
CA THR A 69 -13.36 -6.47 0.88
C THR A 69 -13.27 -4.98 1.21
N TRP A 70 -12.86 -4.19 0.21
CA TRP A 70 -12.96 -2.74 0.30
C TRP A 70 -14.41 -2.34 0.55
N SER A 71 -14.62 -1.35 1.40
CA SER A 71 -15.90 -0.66 1.49
C SER A 71 -16.24 -0.05 0.15
N ILE A 72 -17.53 0.22 -0.09
CA ILE A 72 -17.92 1.08 -1.20
C ILE A 72 -17.34 2.50 -0.98
N CYS A 73 -17.15 3.24 -2.07
CA CYS A 73 -16.86 4.66 -1.95
C CYS A 73 -18.10 5.38 -1.40
N PRO A 74 -17.96 6.21 -0.37
CA PRO A 74 -19.10 6.81 0.32
C PRO A 74 -19.86 7.84 -0.52
N ILE A 75 -19.24 8.37 -1.57
CA ILE A 75 -19.83 9.34 -2.49
C ILE A 75 -19.60 8.90 -3.93
N THR A 76 -20.42 9.44 -4.84
CA THR A 76 -20.37 9.14 -6.29
C THR A 76 -19.80 10.29 -7.12
N CYS A 77 -19.46 11.42 -6.48
CA CYS A 77 -18.84 12.58 -7.10
C CYS A 77 -17.79 13.17 -6.17
N GLY A 78 -16.76 13.82 -6.71
CA GLY A 78 -15.63 14.34 -5.95
C GLY A 78 -14.73 13.24 -5.38
N ASP A 79 -13.88 13.63 -4.44
CA ASP A 79 -12.88 12.75 -3.84
C ASP A 79 -13.39 12.13 -2.55
N SER A 80 -13.21 10.83 -2.41
CA SER A 80 -13.50 10.10 -1.18
C SER A 80 -12.48 9.03 -0.89
N VAL A 81 -12.68 8.31 0.21
CA VAL A 81 -11.79 7.25 0.65
C VAL A 81 -12.64 6.02 0.95
N GLN A 82 -12.24 4.89 0.38
CA GLN A 82 -12.72 3.58 0.80
C GLN A 82 -11.74 2.95 1.77
N THR A 83 -12.26 2.08 2.64
CA THR A 83 -11.51 1.48 3.73
C THR A 83 -11.65 -0.03 3.70
N ARG A 84 -10.60 -0.75 4.08
CA ARG A 84 -10.67 -2.19 4.39
C ARG A 84 -9.97 -2.48 5.70
N GLN A 85 -10.28 -3.62 6.30
CA GLN A 85 -9.76 -3.99 7.61
C GLN A 85 -9.27 -5.44 7.59
N ARG A 86 -8.37 -5.78 8.51
CA ARG A 86 -7.94 -7.17 8.77
C ARG A 86 -7.74 -7.33 10.27
N THR A 87 -7.70 -8.56 10.75
CA THR A 87 -7.47 -8.84 12.17
C THR A 87 -6.25 -9.73 12.34
N CYS A 88 -5.53 -9.56 13.46
CA CYS A 88 -4.43 -10.43 13.81
C CYS A 88 -4.99 -11.79 14.27
N ARG A 89 -4.55 -12.89 13.66
CA ARG A 89 -5.06 -14.25 13.96
C ARG A 89 -4.60 -14.73 15.34
N THR A 90 -3.42 -14.33 15.78
CA THR A 90 -2.80 -14.74 17.05
C THR A 90 -3.17 -13.83 18.22
N GLY A 91 -3.94 -12.76 18.00
CA GLY A 91 -4.44 -11.87 19.06
C GLY A 91 -3.41 -10.95 19.72
N SER A 92 -2.10 -11.18 19.53
CA SER A 92 -1.05 -10.34 20.10
C SER A 92 0.15 -10.26 19.16
N TYR A 93 0.47 -9.03 18.75
CA TYR A 93 1.64 -8.64 17.94
C TYR A 93 1.61 -9.03 16.47
N CYS A 94 0.77 -8.36 15.67
CA CYS A 94 0.95 -8.30 14.22
C CYS A 94 1.51 -6.94 13.80
N TYR A 95 2.63 -6.94 13.07
CA TYR A 95 3.25 -5.75 12.50
C TYR A 95 2.50 -5.27 11.27
N GLY A 96 2.35 -3.95 11.18
CA GLY A 96 1.64 -3.26 10.11
C GLY A 96 0.21 -2.87 10.48
N GLU A 97 -0.47 -2.23 9.53
CA GLU A 97 -1.76 -1.61 9.80
C GLU A 97 -2.90 -2.63 9.85
N THR A 98 -3.84 -2.41 10.78
CA THR A 98 -5.10 -3.15 10.90
C THR A 98 -6.17 -2.62 9.93
N ILE A 99 -6.01 -1.37 9.50
CA ILE A 99 -6.95 -0.64 8.65
C ILE A 99 -6.15 -0.03 7.50
N GLN A 100 -6.67 -0.13 6.28
CA GLN A 100 -6.05 0.50 5.11
C GLN A 100 -7.07 1.41 4.41
N HIS A 101 -6.56 2.54 3.92
CA HIS A 101 -7.31 3.51 3.16
C HIS A 101 -6.85 3.52 1.70
N ARG A 102 -7.79 3.70 0.78
CA ARG A 102 -7.50 3.95 -0.64
C ARG A 102 -8.40 5.07 -1.15
N PRO A 103 -7.88 6.04 -1.89
CA PRO A 103 -8.73 7.08 -2.45
C PRO A 103 -9.65 6.52 -3.55
N CYS A 104 -10.81 7.15 -3.66
CA CYS A 104 -11.76 7.05 -4.74
C CYS A 104 -11.86 8.43 -5.39
N HIS A 105 -11.55 8.52 -6.68
CA HIS A 105 -11.66 9.77 -7.43
C HIS A 105 -12.81 9.64 -8.40
N PHE A 106 -13.81 10.51 -8.24
CA PHE A 106 -14.92 10.64 -9.18
C PHE A 106 -14.89 12.00 -9.85
N ARG A 107 -15.75 12.18 -10.86
CA ARG A 107 -15.95 13.49 -11.47
C ARG A 107 -16.32 14.51 -10.38
N PRO A 108 -15.84 15.76 -10.46
CA PRO A 108 -16.19 16.80 -9.51
C PRO A 108 -17.71 16.84 -9.30
N CYS A 109 -18.14 16.98 -8.05
CA CYS A 109 -19.55 17.19 -7.78
C CYS A 109 -20.00 18.46 -8.51
N GLY A 110 -21.09 18.34 -9.28
CA GLY A 110 -21.76 19.51 -9.80
C GLY A 110 -22.13 20.41 -8.63
N ILE A 111 -21.69 21.67 -8.68
CA ILE A 111 -22.16 22.66 -7.72
C ILE A 111 -23.66 22.74 -7.94
N ARG A 112 -24.46 22.43 -6.91
CA ARG A 112 -25.87 22.82 -6.91
C ARG A 112 -25.87 24.34 -6.84
N THR A 113 -25.82 25.00 -8.00
CA THR A 113 -26.22 26.39 -8.09
C THR A 113 -27.69 26.41 -7.67
N GLU A 114 -28.10 27.35 -6.83
CA GLU A 114 -29.50 27.56 -6.41
C GLU A 114 -30.46 27.91 -7.58
N TRP A 115 -30.08 27.59 -8.82
CA TRP A 115 -30.85 27.83 -10.05
C TRP A 115 -30.89 26.59 -10.97
N SER A 116 -30.99 25.40 -10.38
CA SER A 116 -31.53 24.24 -11.10
C SER A 116 -32.14 23.22 -10.14
N ASP A 117 -33.22 23.63 -9.47
CA ASP A 117 -34.25 22.69 -9.05
C ASP A 117 -34.97 22.18 -10.31
N TRP A 118 -34.37 21.23 -11.02
CA TRP A 118 -35.05 20.27 -11.90
C TRP A 118 -34.10 19.10 -12.15
N CYS A 119 -34.02 18.18 -11.18
CA CYS A 119 -33.73 16.79 -11.52
C CYS A 119 -35.05 16.14 -11.90
N GLU A 120 -35.04 15.53 -13.07
CA GLU A 120 -36.16 14.91 -13.78
C GLU A 120 -37.05 14.04 -12.89
N CYS A 121 -38.37 14.21 -13.02
CA CYS A 121 -39.33 13.22 -12.54
C CYS A 121 -39.09 11.92 -13.30
N VAL A 122 -38.80 10.85 -12.56
CA VAL A 122 -38.91 9.48 -13.09
C VAL A 122 -40.40 9.14 -13.03
N ASP A 123 -40.95 8.74 -14.19
CA ASP A 123 -42.36 8.36 -14.43
C ASP A 123 -42.95 7.42 -13.35
#